data_AF-A0A7L4RQ52-F1
#
_entry.id   AF-A0A7L4RQ52-F1
#
_cell.length_a   1.000
_cell.length_b   1.000
_cell.length_c   1.000
_cell.angle_alpha   90.00
_cell.angle_beta   90.00
_cell.angle_gamma   90.00
#
_symmetry.space_group_name_H-M   'P 1'
#
loop_
_entity.id
_entity.type
_entity.pdbx_description
1 polymer ?
#
loop_
_entity_poly.entity_id
_entity_poly.type
_entity_poly.pdbx_seq_one_letter_code
_entity_poly.pdbx_strand_id
1 'polypeptide(L)'
;MVKAKHKGKRNKTRYAYTKSVREKGKPSVNKMLRSFAVNDRVHINVNPSIHSGMPHRRFQGKTGTIVGKQGSCYVVEVKNILATRQIIVHPVHLSKQKFVKTIKSRYSR
;
A
#
# COMPACT_ATOMS: atom_id res chain seq x y z
N MET A 1 20.05 -19.01 2.99
CA MET A 1 18.62 -18.66 3.12
C MET A 1 17.76 -19.88 2.80
N VAL A 2 17.13 -20.51 3.80
CA VAL A 2 16.42 -21.80 3.63
C VAL A 2 15.17 -21.64 2.74
N LYS A 3 14.96 -22.58 1.82
CA LYS A 3 13.77 -22.62 0.94
C LYS A 3 12.55 -22.94 1.82
N ALA A 4 11.57 -22.04 1.84
CA ALA A 4 10.37 -22.24 2.65
C ALA A 4 9.56 -23.43 2.09
N LYS A 5 9.30 -24.44 2.94
CA LYS A 5 8.55 -25.66 2.59
C LYS A 5 7.12 -25.37 2.14
N HIS A 6 6.51 -24.29 2.63
CA HIS A 6 5.11 -23.94 2.37
C HIS A 6 4.94 -22.69 1.48
N LYS A 7 3.96 -22.73 0.58
CA LYS A 7 3.64 -21.68 -0.42
C LYS A 7 2.49 -20.73 0.00
N GLY A 8 2.32 -20.50 1.30
CA GLY A 8 1.25 -19.62 1.81
C GLY A 8 1.41 -18.13 1.46
N LYS A 9 0.32 -17.36 1.52
CA LYS A 9 0.30 -15.91 1.18
C LYS A 9 1.25 -15.05 2.03
N ARG A 10 1.50 -15.45 3.27
CA ARG A 10 2.33 -14.76 4.27
C ARG A 10 3.64 -15.48 4.59
N ASN A 11 4.18 -16.28 3.65
CA ASN A 11 5.38 -17.08 3.95
C ASN A 11 6.61 -16.22 4.30
N LYS A 12 7.53 -15.80 3.45
CA LYS A 12 8.76 -15.10 3.92
C LYS A 12 8.51 -13.62 4.32
N THR A 13 7.56 -13.33 5.21
CA THR A 13 7.12 -11.98 5.58
C THR A 13 7.44 -11.59 7.02
N ARG A 14 8.19 -12.43 7.77
CA ARG A 14 8.52 -12.16 9.20
C ARG A 14 9.00 -10.73 9.39
N TYR A 15 10.07 -10.32 8.70
CA TYR A 15 10.59 -8.96 8.82
C TYR A 15 9.74 -7.91 8.10
N ALA A 16 9.26 -8.21 6.89
CA ALA A 16 8.47 -7.25 6.09
C ALA A 16 7.17 -6.81 6.77
N TYR A 17 6.56 -7.68 7.58
CA TYR A 17 5.30 -7.42 8.29
C TYR A 17 5.53 -7.19 9.78
N THR A 18 6.76 -6.99 10.24
CA THR A 18 7.01 -6.61 11.63
C THR A 18 6.99 -5.09 11.74
N LYS A 19 6.20 -4.56 12.69
CA LYS A 19 6.21 -3.13 13.02
C LYS A 19 7.42 -2.81 13.89
N SER A 20 7.88 -1.56 13.84
CA SER A 20 8.89 -1.08 14.77
C SER A 20 8.36 -1.15 16.21
N VAL A 21 9.26 -1.25 17.19
CA VAL A 21 8.90 -1.47 18.60
C VAL A 21 7.93 -0.41 19.12
N ARG A 22 8.14 0.86 18.75
CA ARG A 22 7.33 2.01 19.20
C ARG A 22 6.04 2.20 18.40
N GLU A 23 5.90 1.55 17.25
CA GLU A 23 4.69 1.62 16.43
C GLU A 23 3.77 0.41 16.66
N LYS A 24 4.08 -0.47 17.61
CA LYS A 24 3.23 -1.61 17.98
C LYS A 24 1.85 -1.14 18.45
N GLY A 25 0.83 -1.99 18.27
CA GLY A 25 -0.56 -1.69 18.63
C GLY A 25 -1.46 -1.35 17.43
N LYS A 26 -2.63 -0.77 17.74
CA LYS A 26 -3.66 -0.42 16.75
C LYS A 26 -3.20 0.76 15.89
N PRO A 27 -3.49 0.78 14.58
CA PRO A 27 -3.24 1.95 13.76
C PRO A 27 -4.17 3.10 14.15
N SER A 28 -3.77 4.33 13.84
CA SER A 28 -4.59 5.51 14.08
C SER A 28 -5.89 5.48 13.27
N VAL A 29 -6.95 6.03 13.85
CA VAL A 29 -8.28 6.13 13.23
C VAL A 29 -8.22 6.87 11.89
N ASN A 30 -7.38 7.91 11.80
CA ASN A 30 -7.16 8.66 10.56
C ASN A 30 -6.65 7.77 9.41
N LYS A 31 -5.79 6.76 9.68
CA LYS A 31 -5.37 5.80 8.63
C LYS A 31 -6.52 4.90 8.17
N MET A 32 -7.49 4.61 9.04
CA MET A 32 -8.66 3.79 8.70
C MET A 32 -9.66 4.54 7.83
N LEU A 33 -9.94 5.80 8.18
CA LEU A 33 -10.94 6.63 7.50
C LEU A 33 -10.37 7.44 6.32
N ARG A 34 -9.10 7.23 5.98
CA ARG A 34 -8.43 7.98 4.91
C ARG A 34 -9.15 7.78 3.58
N SER A 35 -9.56 8.90 3.00
CA SER A 35 -10.18 8.94 1.69
C SER A 35 -9.13 9.20 0.61
N PHE A 36 -9.32 8.57 -0.54
CA PHE A 36 -8.47 8.75 -1.71
C PHE A 36 -9.34 8.99 -2.95
N ALA A 37 -8.86 9.84 -3.86
CA ALA A 37 -9.53 10.12 -5.12
C ALA A 37 -9.12 9.10 -6.20
N VAL A 38 -9.96 8.98 -7.23
CA VAL A 38 -9.58 8.25 -8.45
C VAL A 38 -8.39 8.95 -9.08
N ASN A 39 -7.45 8.18 -9.63
CA ASN A 39 -6.16 8.61 -10.17
C ASN A 39 -5.11 9.10 -9.14
N ASP A 40 -5.39 9.04 -7.83
CA ASP A 40 -4.34 9.27 -6.84
C ASP A 40 -3.25 8.19 -6.92
N ARG A 41 -1.98 8.63 -6.89
CA ARG A 41 -0.83 7.73 -6.74
C ARG A 41 -0.63 7.37 -5.28
N VAL A 42 -0.59 6.06 -5.01
CA VAL A 42 -0.47 5.50 -3.67
C VAL A 42 0.61 4.45 -3.59
N HIS A 43 1.32 4.43 -2.47
CA HIS A 43 2.23 3.37 -2.07
C HIS A 43 1.49 2.32 -1.26
N ILE A 44 1.76 1.06 -1.58
CA ILE A 44 1.23 -0.09 -0.85
C ILE A 44 2.22 -0.45 0.26
N ASN A 45 1.81 -0.19 1.50
CA ASN A 45 2.56 -0.57 2.69
C ASN A 45 1.64 -1.31 3.67
N VAL A 46 1.83 -2.63 3.75
CA VAL A 46 1.04 -3.50 4.61
C VAL A 46 1.24 -3.13 6.08
N ASN A 47 0.12 -2.90 6.75
CA ASN A 47 0.08 -2.74 8.19
C ASN A 47 -0.39 -4.07 8.79
N PRO A 48 0.46 -4.82 9.51
CA PRO A 48 0.12 -6.15 9.99
C PRO A 48 -0.97 -6.16 11.05
N SER A 49 -1.24 -5.03 11.72
CA SER A 49 -2.26 -4.94 12.78
C SER A 49 -3.69 -5.13 12.26
N ILE A 50 -3.92 -4.91 10.95
CA ILE A 50 -5.21 -5.16 10.30
C ILE A 50 -5.00 -6.22 9.24
N HIS A 51 -5.84 -7.26 9.27
CA HIS A 51 -5.77 -8.36 8.31
C HIS A 51 -6.76 -8.20 7.15
N SER A 52 -7.81 -7.39 7.34
CA SER A 52 -8.82 -7.09 6.33
C SER A 52 -8.23 -6.32 5.15
N GLY A 53 -8.51 -6.79 3.93
CA GLY A 53 -8.03 -6.16 2.70
C GLY A 53 -6.51 -6.13 2.55
N MET A 54 -5.79 -7.06 3.20
CA MET A 54 -4.34 -7.15 3.15
C MET A 54 -3.86 -7.67 1.77
N PRO A 55 -2.99 -6.92 1.07
CA PRO A 55 -2.45 -7.37 -0.20
C PRO A 55 -1.42 -8.50 -0.04
N HIS A 56 -1.20 -9.25 -1.11
CA HIS A 56 -0.13 -10.24 -1.15
C HIS A 56 1.25 -9.55 -1.09
N ARG A 57 2.22 -10.15 -0.40
CA ARG A 57 3.58 -9.58 -0.22
C ARG A 57 4.32 -9.20 -1.49
N ARG A 58 3.92 -9.73 -2.65
CA ARG A 58 4.47 -9.37 -3.97
C ARG A 58 4.26 -7.88 -4.31
N PHE A 59 3.31 -7.23 -3.62
CA PHE A 59 2.94 -5.85 -3.86
C PHE A 59 3.38 -4.91 -2.73
N GLN A 60 4.03 -5.44 -1.69
CA GLN A 60 4.63 -4.63 -0.64
C GLN A 60 5.68 -3.69 -1.25
N GLY A 61 5.61 -2.40 -0.93
CA GLY A 61 6.55 -1.38 -1.41
C GLY A 61 6.32 -0.93 -2.85
N LYS A 62 5.30 -1.46 -3.55
CA LYS A 62 4.95 -1.00 -4.89
C LYS A 62 4.08 0.25 -4.84
N THR A 63 4.15 1.03 -5.91
CA THR A 63 3.27 2.17 -6.15
C THR A 63 2.22 1.79 -7.17
N GLY A 64 1.00 2.26 -6.99
CA GLY A 64 -0.09 2.08 -7.91
C GLY A 64 -0.98 3.31 -8.02
N THR A 65 -1.94 3.24 -8.92
CA THR A 65 -2.96 4.27 -9.16
C THR A 65 -4.31 3.74 -8.71
N ILE A 66 -5.10 4.58 -8.05
CA ILE A 66 -6.46 4.20 -7.65
C ILE A 66 -7.38 4.30 -8.85
N VAL A 67 -8.02 3.19 -9.21
CA VAL A 67 -8.99 3.11 -10.29
C VAL A 67 -10.40 3.41 -9.76
N GLY A 68 -10.69 2.99 -8.54
CA GLY A 68 -12.00 3.18 -7.95
C GLY A 68 -12.08 2.70 -6.50
N LYS A 69 -13.28 2.82 -5.93
CA LYS A 69 -13.60 2.38 -4.58
C LYS A 69 -14.57 1.19 -4.65
N GLN A 70 -14.32 0.18 -3.83
CA GLN A 70 -15.18 -0.99 -3.69
C GLN A 70 -15.48 -1.21 -2.21
N GLY A 71 -16.68 -0.81 -1.78
CA GLY A 71 -17.07 -0.82 -0.37
C GLY A 71 -16.14 0.05 0.49
N SER A 72 -15.53 -0.53 1.51
CA SER A 72 -14.52 0.14 2.37
C SER A 72 -13.10 0.13 1.80
N CYS A 73 -12.87 -0.61 0.71
CA CYS A 73 -11.56 -0.80 0.10
C CYS A 73 -11.43 -0.03 -1.22
N TYR A 74 -10.20 0.06 -1.72
CA TYR A 74 -9.88 0.69 -3.00
C TYR A 74 -9.32 -0.32 -3.99
N VAL A 75 -9.68 -0.16 -5.26
CA VAL A 75 -9.09 -0.89 -6.38
C VAL A 75 -7.86 -0.12 -6.82
N VAL A 76 -6.69 -0.73 -6.64
CA VAL A 76 -5.40 -0.16 -6.99
C VAL A 76 -4.81 -0.94 -8.16
N GLU A 77 -4.52 -0.23 -9.24
CA GLU A 77 -3.77 -0.76 -10.36
C GLU A 77 -2.27 -0.64 -10.08
N VAL A 78 -1.57 -1.76 -10.09
CA VAL A 78 -0.13 -1.84 -9.88
C VAL A 78 0.52 -2.38 -11.14
N LYS A 79 1.44 -1.60 -11.70
CA LYS A 79 2.27 -2.06 -12.82
C LYS A 79 3.30 -3.06 -12.29
N ASN A 80 3.28 -4.27 -12.83
CA ASN A 80 4.34 -5.24 -12.66
C ASN A 80 5.17 -5.31 -13.96
N ILE A 81 6.34 -5.94 -13.90
CA ILE A 81 7.25 -6.05 -15.06
C ILE A 81 6.54 -6.66 -16.27
N LEU A 82 5.71 -7.69 -16.05
CA LEU A 82 5.06 -8.45 -17.12
C LEU A 82 3.63 -7.98 -17.46
N ALA A 83 2.92 -7.39 -16.50
CA ALA A 83 1.50 -7.06 -16.66
C ALA A 83 1.05 -6.06 -15.60
N THR A 84 0.04 -5.26 -15.93
CA THR A 84 -0.72 -4.50 -14.93
C THR A 84 -1.65 -5.45 -14.18
N ARG A 85 -1.78 -5.24 -12.87
CA ARG A 85 -2.68 -6.04 -12.02
C ARG A 85 -3.48 -5.12 -11.14
N GLN A 86 -4.78 -5.39 -11.05
CA GLN A 86 -5.66 -4.71 -10.11
C GLN A 86 -5.73 -5.50 -8.79
N ILE A 87 -5.71 -4.78 -7.68
CA ILE A 87 -5.73 -5.35 -6.34
C ILE A 87 -6.69 -4.54 -5.49
N ILE A 88 -7.48 -5.23 -4.68
CA ILE A 88 -8.37 -4.61 -3.71
C ILE A 88 -7.62 -4.48 -2.39
N VAL A 89 -7.49 -3.26 -1.88
CA VAL A 89 -6.68 -2.95 -0.71
C VAL A 89 -7.42 -2.02 0.25
N HIS A 90 -7.35 -2.33 1.55
CA HIS A 90 -7.90 -1.48 2.60
C HIS A 90 -7.09 -0.17 2.73
N PRO A 91 -7.73 1.01 2.97
CA PRO A 91 -7.02 2.30 3.06
C PRO A 91 -5.86 2.33 4.07
N VAL A 92 -5.91 1.51 5.11
CA VAL A 92 -4.85 1.40 6.13
C VAL A 92 -3.52 0.91 5.56
N HIS A 93 -3.56 0.17 4.45
CA HIS A 93 -2.37 -0.33 3.77
C HIS A 93 -1.91 0.59 2.63
N LEU A 94 -2.55 1.75 2.46
CA LEU A 94 -2.25 2.72 1.41
C LEU A 94 -1.64 3.99 2.01
N SER A 95 -0.67 4.55 1.31
CA SER A 95 -0.07 5.85 1.65
C SER A 95 -0.01 6.73 0.41
N LYS A 96 -0.59 7.93 0.48
CA LYS A 96 -0.59 8.87 -0.65
C LYS A 96 0.83 9.32 -0.97
N GLN A 97 1.21 9.31 -2.25
CA GLN A 97 2.49 9.84 -2.71
C GLN A 97 2.47 11.37 -2.61
N LYS A 98 3.41 11.96 -1.88
CA LYS A 98 3.57 13.42 -1.82
C LYS A 98 4.40 13.87 -3.02
N PHE A 99 3.81 14.66 -3.92
CA PHE A 99 4.57 15.41 -4.92
C PHE A 99 5.03 16.72 -4.30
N VAL A 100 6.33 16.96 -4.25
CA VAL A 100 6.87 18.28 -3.92
C VAL A 100 6.69 19.14 -5.18
N LYS A 101 5.86 20.20 -5.11
CA LYS A 101 5.67 21.17 -6.20
C LYS A 101 6.95 22.00 -6.38
N THR A 102 7.99 21.47 -7.02
CA THR A 102 9.30 22.17 -7.03
C THR A 102 9.69 22.83 -8.35
N ILE A 103 8.99 22.61 -9.48
CA ILE A 103 9.58 23.01 -10.78
C ILE A 103 8.97 24.28 -11.39
N LYS A 104 7.67 24.58 -11.18
CA LYS A 104 7.01 25.70 -11.89
C LYS A 104 6.94 27.05 -11.13
N SER A 105 7.32 27.12 -9.85
CA SER A 105 7.31 28.41 -9.10
C SER A 105 8.59 29.22 -9.26
N ARG A 106 9.68 28.63 -9.76
CA ARG A 106 10.97 29.31 -9.97
C ARG A 106 11.08 30.07 -11.30
N TYR A 107 10.22 29.75 -12.29
CA TYR A 107 10.27 30.30 -13.65
C TYR A 107 9.03 31.15 -13.99
N SER A 108 8.36 31.72 -12.98
CA SER A 108 7.21 32.64 -13.17
C SER A 108 7.64 34.12 -13.22
N ARG A 109 8.90 34.38 -13.55
CA ARG A 109 9.38 35.70 -13.97
C ARG A 109 9.74 35.61 -15.44
#